data_AF-A6YFM7-F1
#
_entry.id   AF-A6YFM7-F1
#
_cell.length_a   1.000
_cell.length_b   1.000
_cell.length_c   1.000
_cell.angle_alpha   90.00
_cell.angle_beta   90.00
_cell.angle_gamma   90.00
#
_symmetry.space_group_name_H-M   'P 1'
#
loop_
_entity.id
_entity.type
_entity.pdbx_description
1 polymer ?
#
loop_
_entity_poly.entity_id
_entity_poly.type
_entity_poly.pdbx_seq_one_letter_code
_entity_poly.pdbx_strand_id
1 'polypeptide(L)'
;MGLREFFGRRRTPTAAESFPVASATETERAPLTPAQRADLEEAWVELRQASQEAGVKSFRACTRDGSRWEDNPESVRAMTRMIRDTQKYTAEGPKDV
;
A
#
# COMPACT_ATOMS: atom_id res chain seq x y z
N MET A 1 -10.10 -33.35 -12.39
CA MET A 1 -8.67 -32.99 -12.19
C MET A 1 -8.63 -31.58 -11.62
N GLY A 2 -8.40 -31.43 -10.30
CA GLY A 2 -8.60 -30.17 -9.59
C GLY A 2 -7.34 -29.31 -9.48
N LEU A 3 -7.47 -28.01 -9.75
CA LEU A 3 -6.41 -26.98 -9.64
C LEU A 3 -5.96 -26.67 -8.19
N ARG A 4 -6.34 -27.51 -7.23
CA ARG A 4 -6.10 -27.33 -5.79
C ARG A 4 -4.76 -27.90 -5.33
N GLU A 5 -4.09 -28.71 -6.15
CA GLU A 5 -2.86 -29.43 -5.75
C GLU A 5 -1.58 -28.59 -5.83
N PHE A 6 -1.62 -27.37 -6.38
CA PHE A 6 -0.45 -26.49 -6.42
C PHE A 6 -0.15 -25.75 -5.10
N PHE A 7 -1.13 -25.65 -4.19
CA PHE A 7 -0.96 -24.96 -2.90
C PHE A 7 -0.54 -25.88 -1.74
N GLY A 8 -0.42 -27.20 -1.99
CA GLY A 8 -0.17 -28.20 -0.94
C GLY A 8 1.31 -28.59 -0.72
N ARG A 9 2.23 -28.20 -1.60
CA ARG A 9 3.60 -28.76 -1.61
C ARG A 9 4.68 -27.74 -1.31
N ARG A 10 4.68 -27.21 -0.07
CA ARG A 10 5.90 -26.90 0.73
C ARG A 10 5.53 -26.39 2.13
N ARG A 11 5.26 -27.30 3.05
CA ARG A 11 5.62 -27.13 4.46
C ARG A 11 6.20 -28.45 4.96
N THR A 12 7.52 -28.53 4.94
CA THR A 12 8.25 -29.45 5.81
C THR A 12 8.79 -28.57 6.94
N PRO A 13 8.38 -28.76 8.21
CA PRO A 13 9.02 -28.09 9.33
C PRO A 13 10.34 -28.82 9.60
N THR A 14 11.42 -28.39 8.93
CA THR A 14 12.78 -28.72 9.36
C THR A 14 13.18 -27.76 10.45
N ALA A 15 13.64 -28.35 11.56
CA ALA A 15 14.22 -27.79 12.78
C ALA A 15 14.55 -26.29 12.73
N ALA A 16 13.99 -25.56 13.70
CA ALA A 16 14.32 -24.20 14.02
C ALA A 16 15.82 -24.08 14.38
N GLU A 17 16.65 -23.87 13.36
CA GLU A 17 17.81 -23.01 13.52
C GLU A 17 17.26 -21.58 13.53
N SER A 18 17.19 -21.03 14.73
CA SER A 18 16.90 -19.64 15.00
C SER A 18 18.00 -18.79 14.38
N PHE A 19 17.86 -18.52 13.08
CA PHE A 19 18.45 -17.33 12.49
C PHE A 19 17.86 -16.15 13.26
N PRO A 20 18.67 -15.25 13.84
CA PRO A 20 18.11 -14.00 14.30
C PRO A 20 17.44 -13.38 13.07
N VAL A 21 16.11 -13.31 13.10
CA VAL A 21 15.42 -12.24 12.41
C VAL A 21 16.09 -11.01 12.99
N ALA A 22 17.06 -10.48 12.24
CA ALA A 22 17.53 -9.14 12.44
C ALA A 22 16.25 -8.34 12.39
N SER A 23 15.80 -7.93 13.58
CA SER A 23 14.72 -6.98 13.76
C SER A 23 14.96 -5.97 12.68
N ALA A 24 14.03 -5.91 11.71
CA ALA A 24 14.08 -4.93 10.65
C ALA A 24 14.42 -3.64 11.37
N THR A 25 15.61 -3.11 11.09
CA THR A 25 16.04 -1.86 11.66
C THR A 25 14.88 -0.94 11.33
N GLU A 26 14.12 -0.58 12.35
CA GLU A 26 13.20 0.52 12.30
C GLU A 26 14.11 1.63 11.84
N THR A 27 14.13 1.91 10.53
CA THR A 27 14.77 3.09 10.00
C THR A 27 14.07 4.16 10.80
N GLU A 28 14.77 4.66 11.81
CA GLU A 28 14.38 5.72 12.70
C GLU A 28 14.05 6.87 11.77
N ARG A 29 12.79 6.90 11.32
CA ARG A 29 12.34 7.91 10.39
C ARG A 29 12.36 9.15 11.23
N ALA A 30 13.26 10.06 10.87
CA ALA A 30 13.36 11.35 11.51
C ALA A 30 11.93 11.90 11.72
N PRO A 31 11.60 12.32 12.95
CA PRO A 31 10.24 12.75 13.27
C PRO A 31 9.82 13.79 12.25
N LEU A 32 8.66 13.57 11.62
CA LEU A 32 8.14 14.44 10.56
C LEU A 32 8.16 15.89 11.04
N THR A 33 8.80 16.75 10.24
CA THR A 33 8.79 18.19 10.51
C THR A 33 7.35 18.71 10.48
N PRO A 34 7.02 19.80 11.20
CA PRO A 34 5.66 20.33 11.20
C PRO A 34 5.15 20.66 9.79
N ALA A 35 6.02 21.10 8.88
CA ALA A 35 5.67 21.31 7.47
C ALA A 35 5.29 20.01 6.75
N GLN A 36 6.03 18.92 6.98
CA GLN A 36 5.72 17.61 6.39
C GLN A 36 4.42 17.01 6.95
N ARG A 37 4.09 17.29 8.22
CA ARG A 37 2.81 16.87 8.81
C ARG A 37 1.64 17.60 8.16
N ALA A 38 1.76 18.92 7.96
CA ALA A 38 0.73 19.70 7.27
C ALA A 38 0.51 19.20 5.83
N ASP A 39 1.59 18.92 5.09
CA ASP A 39 1.51 18.37 3.75
C ASP A 39 0.88 16.96 3.72
N LEU A 40 1.20 16.13 4.71
CA LEU A 40 0.60 14.80 4.86
C LEU A 40 -0.90 14.90 5.17
N GLU A 41 -1.31 15.82 6.05
CA GLU A 41 -2.74 16.05 6.34
C GLU A 41 -3.49 16.52 5.09
N GLU A 42 -2.92 17.43 4.31
CA GLU A 42 -3.49 17.86 3.03
C GLU A 42 -3.66 16.69 2.07
N ALA A 43 -2.61 15.88 1.88
CA ALA A 43 -2.65 14.68 1.03
C ALA A 43 -3.74 13.69 1.48
N TRP A 44 -3.94 13.54 2.80
CA TRP A 44 -4.98 12.69 3.36
C TRP A 44 -6.40 13.22 3.13
N VAL A 45 -6.59 14.53 3.15
CA VAL A 45 -7.88 15.15 2.80
C VAL A 45 -8.22 14.85 1.34
N GLU A 46 -7.25 15.03 0.42
CA GLU A 46 -7.44 14.72 -1.00
C GLU A 46 -7.74 13.23 -1.22
N LEU A 47 -6.99 12.34 -0.54
CA LEU A 47 -7.20 10.90 -0.63
C LEU A 47 -8.62 10.54 -0.16
N ARG A 48 -9.05 11.06 0.99
CA ARG A 48 -10.38 10.77 1.53
C ARG A 48 -11.49 11.26 0.62
N GLN A 49 -11.33 12.42 -0.01
CA GLN A 49 -12.28 12.91 -0.99
C GLN A 49 -12.35 11.97 -2.21
N ALA A 50 -11.21 11.68 -2.85
CA ALA A 50 -11.16 10.79 -4.01
C ALA A 50 -11.69 9.38 -3.69
N SER A 51 -11.45 8.89 -2.47
CA SER A 51 -11.94 7.60 -1.98
C SER A 51 -13.46 7.57 -1.87
N GLN A 52 -14.07 8.64 -1.36
CA GLN A 52 -15.52 8.76 -1.25
C GLN A 52 -16.17 8.84 -2.63
N GLU A 53 -15.60 9.63 -3.52
CA GLU A 53 -16.06 9.74 -4.92
C GLU A 53 -15.99 8.40 -5.65
N ALA A 54 -14.93 7.62 -5.42
CA ALA A 54 -14.75 6.28 -6.01
C ALA A 54 -15.52 5.16 -5.28
N GLY A 55 -16.12 5.42 -4.12
CA GLY A 55 -16.74 4.38 -3.29
C GLY A 55 -15.75 3.36 -2.68
N VAL A 56 -14.48 3.74 -2.50
CA VAL A 56 -13.47 2.86 -1.89
C VAL A 56 -13.67 2.76 -0.38
N LYS A 57 -13.77 1.52 0.13
CA LYS A 57 -14.04 1.24 1.55
C LYS A 57 -12.79 1.11 2.42
N SER A 58 -11.68 0.65 1.85
CA SER A 58 -10.47 0.35 2.59
C SER A 58 -9.24 0.35 1.69
N PHE A 59 -8.10 0.78 2.23
CA PHE A 59 -6.81 0.71 1.56
C PHE A 59 -5.90 -0.30 2.24
N ARG A 60 -5.18 -1.07 1.43
CA ARG A 60 -4.07 -1.90 1.90
C ARG A 60 -2.93 -1.79 0.91
N ALA A 61 -1.84 -1.18 1.34
CA ALA A 61 -0.62 -1.09 0.57
C ALA A 61 0.57 -1.51 1.43
N CYS A 62 1.53 -2.15 0.79
CA CYS A 62 2.80 -2.54 1.40
C CYS A 62 3.91 -1.77 0.70
N THR A 63 4.81 -1.16 1.45
CA THR A 63 6.04 -0.63 0.87
C THR A 63 7.10 -1.74 0.82
N ARG A 64 8.05 -1.62 -0.12
CA ARG A 64 9.14 -2.60 -0.25
C ARG A 64 10.01 -2.65 1.01
N ASP A 65 10.17 -1.50 1.66
CA ASP A 65 10.99 -1.33 2.85
C ASP A 65 10.24 -1.70 4.15
N GLY A 66 9.01 -2.24 4.05
CA GLY A 66 8.19 -2.62 5.20
C GLY A 66 7.61 -1.46 6.00
N SER A 67 7.93 -0.22 5.60
CA SER A 67 7.40 1.00 6.19
C SER A 67 5.91 1.20 5.90
N ARG A 68 5.22 1.89 6.81
CA ARG A 68 3.86 2.39 6.57
C ARG A 68 3.88 3.46 5.50
N TRP A 69 3.12 3.22 4.43
CA TRP A 69 2.93 4.15 3.32
C TRP A 69 2.11 5.38 3.74
N GLU A 70 1.27 5.24 4.76
CA GLU A 70 0.39 6.26 5.33
C GLU A 70 1.14 7.47 5.89
N ASP A 71 2.38 7.23 6.33
CA ASP A 71 3.28 8.23 6.93
C ASP A 71 4.15 8.95 5.88
N ASN A 72 3.91 8.74 4.58
CA ASN A 72 4.67 9.38 3.50
C ASN A 72 3.70 10.15 2.58
N PRO A 73 3.79 11.50 2.51
CA PRO A 73 2.85 12.30 1.73
C PRO A 73 2.88 11.96 0.23
N GLU A 74 4.05 11.66 -0.34
CA GLU A 74 4.17 11.24 -1.74
C GLU A 74 3.40 9.92 -1.99
N SER A 75 3.49 8.99 -1.05
CA SER A 75 2.78 7.70 -1.15
C SER A 75 1.26 7.89 -1.07
N VAL A 76 0.79 8.77 -0.18
CA VAL A 76 -0.63 9.12 -0.07
C VAL A 76 -1.14 9.79 -1.36
N ARG A 77 -0.39 10.75 -1.91
CA ARG A 77 -0.74 11.41 -3.19
C ARG A 77 -0.73 10.43 -4.37
N ALA A 78 0.20 9.48 -4.40
CA ALA A 78 0.23 8.43 -5.43
C ALA A 78 -1.04 7.57 -5.40
N MET A 79 -1.53 7.22 -4.20
CA MET A 79 -2.79 6.50 -4.04
C MET A 79 -3.99 7.33 -4.53
N THR A 80 -4.04 8.62 -4.21
CA THR A 80 -5.08 9.53 -4.72
C THR A 80 -5.10 9.56 -6.24
N ARG A 81 -3.92 9.68 -6.87
CA ARG A 81 -3.77 9.67 -8.32
C ARG A 81 -4.25 8.35 -8.93
N MET A 82 -3.90 7.22 -8.33
CA MET A 82 -4.34 5.89 -8.78
C MET A 82 -5.87 5.76 -8.76
N ILE A 83 -6.53 6.24 -7.70
CA ILE A 83 -7.99 6.20 -7.60
C ILE A 83 -8.63 7.04 -8.70
N ARG A 84 -8.14 8.26 -8.92
CA ARG A 84 -8.64 9.17 -9.97
C ARG A 84 -8.44 8.58 -11.36
N ASP A 85 -7.29 7.97 -11.62
CA ASP A 85 -7.01 7.32 -12.90
C ASP A 85 -7.94 6.13 -13.15
N THR A 86 -8.18 5.31 -12.12
CA THR A 86 -9.11 4.17 -12.20
C THR A 86 -10.55 4.64 -12.45
N GLN A 87 -10.99 5.70 -11.77
CA GLN A 87 -12.30 6.30 -12.02
C GLN A 87 -12.41 6.81 -13.46
N LYS A 88 -11.38 7.51 -13.96
CA LYS A 88 -11.33 8.02 -15.33
C LYS A 88 -11.39 6.88 -16.36
N TYR A 89 -10.61 5.81 -16.15
CA TYR A 89 -10.65 4.62 -16.99
C TYR A 89 -12.04 3.97 -17.01
N THR A 90 -12.68 3.87 -15.85
CA THR A 90 -14.04 3.31 -15.73
C THR A 90 -15.07 4.19 -16.44
N ALA A 91 -14.92 5.51 -16.41
CA ALA A 91 -15.81 6.47 -17.07
C ALA A 91 -15.63 6.52 -18.60
N GLU A 92 -14.39 6.42 -19.10
CA GLU A 92 -14.11 6.44 -20.54
C GLU A 92 -14.36 5.09 -21.23
N GLY A 93 -14.49 4.00 -20.46
CA GLY A 93 -14.59 2.63 -20.99
C GLY A 93 -13.24 2.11 -21.51
N PRO A 94 -13.09 0.77 -21.69
CA PRO A 94 -11.89 0.22 -22.30
C PRO A 94 -11.75 0.80 -23.71
N LYS A 95 -10.69 1.58 -23.93
CA LYS A 95 -10.28 1.96 -25.27
C LYS A 95 -9.72 0.71 -25.92
N ASP A 96 -10.50 0.06 -26.78
CA ASP A 96 -10.01 -1.01 -27.65
C ASP A 96 -8.75 -0.52 -28.39
N VAL A 97 -7.65 -1.22 -28.17
CA VAL A 97 -6.36 -1.04 -28.85
C VAL A 97 -6.28 -2.02 -30.01
#